data_AF-A0A359DGC2-F1
#
_entry.id   AF-A0A359DGC2-F1
#
_cell.length_a   1.000
_cell.length_b   1.000
_cell.length_c   1.000
_cell.angle_alpha   90.00
_cell.angle_beta   90.00
_cell.angle_gamma   90.00
#
_symmetry.space_group_name_H-M   'P 1'
#
loop_
_entity.id
_entity.type
_entity.pdbx_description
1 polymer ?
#
loop_
_entity_poly.entity_id
_entity_poly.type
_entity_poly.pdbx_seq_one_letter_code
_entity_poly.pdbx_strand_id
1 'polypeptide(L)'
;RRDFTINALYYDPSNERILDYANGVHDIRNHLIRLIGDPTQRYQEDPVRMLRAVRFAAKLDFDIEKHSAAPIYKLAPMLREIPSARLFDEVLKLFLAGYAV
;
A
#
# COMPACT_ATOMS: atom_id res chain seq x y z
N ARG A 1 12.62 0.73 -2.71
CA ARG A 1 11.78 1.96 -2.75
C ARG A 1 10.47 1.66 -2.03
N ARG A 2 9.96 2.52 -1.13
CA ARG A 2 8.71 2.28 -0.38
C ARG A 2 7.48 2.53 -1.26
N ASP A 3 6.37 1.86 -0.96
CA ASP A 3 5.15 1.90 -1.78
C ASP A 3 4.12 2.89 -1.25
N PHE A 4 3.93 2.96 0.06
CA PHE A 4 2.90 3.78 0.70
C PHE A 4 3.53 4.80 1.64
N THR A 5 2.91 5.98 1.75
CA THR A 5 3.36 7.11 2.58
C THR A 5 3.51 6.70 4.05
N ILE A 6 2.52 5.98 4.58
CA ILE A 6 2.50 5.46 5.96
C ILE A 6 3.67 4.50 6.26
N ASN A 7 4.24 3.87 5.24
CA ASN A 7 5.37 2.95 5.35
C ASN A 7 6.72 3.62 5.02
N ALA A 8 6.73 4.95 4.86
CA ALA A 8 7.91 5.74 4.52
C ALA A 8 8.28 6.76 5.61
N LEU A 9 7.93 6.43 6.86
CA LEU A 9 8.38 7.15 8.05
C LEU A 9 9.71 6.57 8.54
N TYR A 10 10.61 7.44 8.98
CA TYR A 10 11.90 7.06 9.55
C TYR A 10 11.99 7.58 10.98
N TYR A 11 12.51 6.78 11.90
CA TYR A 11 12.73 7.19 13.28
C TYR A 11 14.23 7.43 13.51
N ASP A 12 14.57 8.61 13.99
CA ASP A 12 15.91 8.93 14.49
C ASP A 12 15.95 8.69 16.00
N PRO A 13 16.61 7.61 16.47
CA PRO A 13 16.67 7.28 17.89
C PRO A 13 17.59 8.23 18.68
N SER A 14 18.49 8.98 18.02
CA SER A 14 19.40 9.89 18.71
C SER A 14 18.70 11.16 19.15
N ASN A 15 17.77 11.64 18.34
CA ASN A 15 17.02 12.87 18.58
C ASN A 15 15.54 12.61 18.93
N GLU A 16 15.12 11.34 19.00
CA GLU A 16 13.75 10.90 19.24
C GLU A 16 12.72 11.54 18.28
N ARG A 17 13.09 11.67 17.00
CA ARG A 17 12.27 12.35 15.99
C ARG A 17 11.80 11.41 14.89
N ILE A 18 10.58 11.62 14.43
CA ILE A 18 10.05 11.01 13.23
C ILE A 18 10.34 11.93 12.04
N LEU A 19 11.04 11.41 11.04
CA LEU A 19 11.28 12.06 9.77
C LEU A 19 10.22 11.59 8.77
N ASP A 20 9.45 12.55 8.26
CA ASP A 20 8.38 12.30 7.29
C ASP A 20 8.64 13.10 6.00
N TYR A 21 9.11 12.39 4.97
CA TYR A 21 9.36 12.96 3.64
C TYR A 21 8.20 12.74 2.66
N ALA A 22 7.20 11.94 3.05
CA ALA A 22 6.13 11.47 2.17
C ALA A 22 4.74 11.89 2.64
N ASN A 23 4.65 12.72 3.68
CA ASN A 23 3.42 13.11 4.36
C ASN A 23 2.67 11.92 4.98
N GLY A 24 3.41 10.88 5.40
CA GLY A 24 2.86 9.67 6.00
C GLY A 24 2.15 9.91 7.33
N VAL A 25 2.59 10.87 8.16
CA VAL A 25 1.93 11.19 9.43
C VAL A 25 0.54 11.78 9.17
N HIS A 26 0.40 12.60 8.13
CA HIS A 26 -0.90 13.13 7.73
C HIS A 26 -1.84 12.02 7.26
N ASP A 27 -1.37 11.12 6.39
CA ASP A 27 -2.21 10.03 5.89
C ASP A 27 -2.59 9.03 7.00
N ILE A 28 -1.70 8.76 7.97
CA ILE A 28 -2.03 7.96 9.16
C ILE A 28 -3.17 8.62 9.96
N ARG A 29 -3.09 9.93 10.21
CA ARG A 29 -4.13 10.67 10.97
C ARG A 29 -5.49 10.68 10.28
N ASN A 30 -5.51 10.60 8.95
CA ASN A 30 -6.74 10.58 8.16
C ASN A 30 -7.18 9.15 7.79
N HIS A 31 -6.50 8.11 8.30
CA HIS A 31 -6.75 6.71 7.98
C HIS A 31 -6.73 6.44 6.46
N LEU A 32 -5.71 6.96 5.77
CA LEU A 32 -5.56 6.82 4.31
C LEU A 32 -4.36 5.96 3.92
N ILE A 33 -4.58 5.02 3.01
CA ILE A 33 -3.54 4.31 2.26
C ILE A 33 -3.27 5.07 0.97
N ARG A 34 -2.18 5.84 0.95
CA ARG A 34 -1.73 6.62 -0.22
C ARG A 34 -0.45 6.04 -0.81
N LEU A 35 -0.42 5.89 -2.14
CA LEU A 35 0.78 5.47 -2.86
C LEU A 35 1.78 6.64 -3.00
N ILE A 36 3.08 6.35 -2.95
CA ILE A 36 4.13 7.36 -3.18
C ILE A 36 4.38 7.50 -4.68
N GLY A 37 4.24 8.73 -5.20
CA GLY A 37 4.44 9.04 -6.63
C GLY A 37 3.17 8.83 -7.45
N ASP A 38 3.31 8.62 -8.76
CA ASP A 38 2.17 8.41 -9.66
C ASP A 38 1.59 6.99 -9.54
N PRO A 39 0.31 6.81 -9.12
CA PRO A 39 -0.28 5.49 -8.92
C PRO A 39 -0.28 4.61 -10.18
N THR A 40 -0.56 5.18 -11.35
CA THR A 40 -0.64 4.44 -12.61
C THR A 40 0.71 3.82 -12.96
N GLN A 41 1.78 4.61 -12.98
CA GLN A 41 3.13 4.13 -13.26
C GLN A 41 3.57 3.08 -12.24
N ARG A 42 3.35 3.34 -10.95
CA ARG A 42 3.78 2.43 -9.87
C ARG A 42 3.05 1.09 -9.91
N TYR A 43 1.79 1.04 -10.31
CA TYR A 43 1.07 -0.22 -10.52
C TYR A 43 1.52 -0.95 -11.77
N GLN A 44 1.89 -0.24 -12.83
CA GLN A 44 2.47 -0.86 -14.03
C GLN A 44 3.85 -1.48 -13.75
N GLU A 45 4.66 -0.83 -12.92
CA GLU A 45 5.97 -1.36 -12.49
C GLU A 45 5.87 -2.63 -11.63
N ASP A 46 4.90 -2.69 -10.72
CA ASP A 46 4.63 -3.89 -9.89
C ASP A 46 3.15 -3.98 -9.54
N PRO A 47 2.35 -4.72 -10.34
CA PRO A 47 0.92 -4.90 -10.14
C PRO A 47 0.55 -5.42 -8.73
N VAL A 48 1.43 -6.16 -8.06
CA VAL A 48 1.22 -6.68 -6.70
C VAL A 48 0.97 -5.56 -5.67
N ARG A 49 1.39 -4.32 -5.96
CA ARG A 49 1.09 -3.16 -5.11
C ARG A 49 -0.41 -2.90 -4.95
N MET A 50 -1.23 -3.28 -5.92
CA MET A 50 -2.70 -3.17 -5.80
C MET A 50 -3.22 -4.08 -4.68
N LEU A 51 -2.80 -5.35 -4.66
CA LEU A 51 -3.16 -6.29 -3.59
C LEU A 51 -2.65 -5.82 -2.23
N ARG A 52 -1.43 -5.26 -2.19
CA ARG A 52 -0.86 -4.70 -0.97
C ARG A 52 -1.66 -3.50 -0.46
N ALA A 53 -2.18 -2.64 -1.35
CA ALA A 53 -3.01 -1.51 -0.97
C ALA A 53 -4.30 -1.99 -0.27
N VAL A 54 -5.00 -2.94 -0.88
CA VAL A 54 -6.20 -3.57 -0.31
C VAL A 54 -5.88 -4.25 1.02
N ARG A 55 -4.77 -4.99 1.09
CA ARG A 55 -4.35 -5.64 2.34
C ARG A 55 -4.07 -4.66 3.46
N PHE A 56 -3.39 -3.55 3.19
CA PHE A 56 -3.14 -2.55 4.23
C PHE A 56 -4.41 -1.80 4.64
N ALA A 57 -5.29 -1.51 3.70
CA ALA A 57 -6.60 -0.93 3.98
C ALA A 57 -7.41 -1.82 4.95
N ALA A 58 -7.55 -3.11 4.61
CA ALA A 58 -8.26 -4.08 5.46
C ALA A 58 -7.57 -4.29 6.83
N LYS A 59 -6.23 -4.42 6.84
CA LYS A 59 -5.47 -4.66 8.08
C LYS A 59 -5.53 -3.50 9.07
N LEU A 60 -5.51 -2.27 8.58
CA LEU A 60 -5.43 -1.07 9.41
C LEU A 60 -6.78 -0.39 9.62
N ASP A 61 -7.84 -0.89 8.99
CA ASP A 61 -9.16 -0.24 8.91
C ASP A 61 -9.07 1.18 8.31
N PHE A 62 -8.31 1.29 7.22
CA PHE A 62 -8.04 2.55 6.51
C PHE A 62 -8.70 2.54 5.13
N ASP A 63 -9.08 3.71 4.64
CA ASP A 63 -9.54 3.89 3.27
C ASP A 63 -8.36 4.00 2.30
N ILE A 64 -8.53 3.54 1.06
CA ILE A 64 -7.55 3.81 0.00
C ILE A 64 -7.81 5.22 -0.54
N GLU A 65 -6.75 6.01 -0.60
CA GLU A 65 -6.83 7.38 -1.09
C GLU A 65 -7.32 7.43 -2.55
N LYS A 66 -8.16 8.43 -2.88
CA LYS A 66 -8.92 8.47 -4.15
C LYS A 66 -8.04 8.34 -5.41
N HIS A 67 -6.92 9.05 -5.48
CA HIS A 67 -6.02 8.97 -6.63
C HIS A 67 -5.27 7.64 -6.68
N SER A 68 -4.97 7.05 -5.52
CA SER A 68 -4.37 5.72 -5.39
C SER A 68 -5.37 4.60 -5.75
N ALA A 69 -6.65 4.78 -5.46
CA ALA A 69 -7.71 3.81 -5.74
C ALA A 69 -8.13 3.81 -7.22
N ALA A 70 -8.16 4.97 -7.87
CA ALA A 70 -8.69 5.14 -9.23
C ALA A 70 -8.14 4.17 -10.29
N PRO A 71 -6.82 3.86 -10.36
CA PRO A 71 -6.28 2.98 -11.39
C PRO A 71 -6.46 1.50 -11.07
N ILE A 72 -6.79 1.12 -9.82
CA ILE A 72 -6.78 -0.28 -9.36
C ILE A 72 -7.68 -1.15 -10.24
N TYR A 73 -8.94 -0.74 -10.44
CA TYR A 73 -9.89 -1.51 -11.25
C TYR A 73 -9.45 -1.65 -12.71
N LYS A 74 -8.89 -0.59 -13.29
CA LYS A 74 -8.44 -0.58 -14.69
C LYS A 74 -7.21 -1.46 -14.91
N LEU A 75 -6.28 -1.48 -13.94
CA LEU A 75 -5.01 -2.20 -14.03
C LEU A 75 -5.07 -3.61 -13.42
N ALA A 76 -6.14 -3.96 -12.70
CA ALA A 76 -6.33 -5.29 -12.11
C ALA A 76 -6.06 -6.47 -13.05
N PRO A 77 -6.40 -6.44 -14.36
CA PRO A 77 -6.05 -7.52 -15.28
C PRO A 77 -4.56 -7.85 -15.36
N MET A 78 -3.66 -6.88 -15.10
CA MET A 78 -2.20 -7.08 -15.09
C MET A 78 -1.75 -8.05 -14.00
N LEU A 79 -2.56 -8.28 -12.96
CA LEU A 79 -2.24 -9.29 -11.94
C LEU A 79 -2.12 -10.70 -12.52
N ARG A 80 -2.74 -10.98 -13.67
CA ARG A 80 -2.64 -12.29 -14.35
C ARG A 80 -1.24 -12.60 -14.88
N GLU A 81 -0.42 -11.57 -15.08
CA GLU A 81 0.95 -11.71 -15.58
C GLU A 81 1.97 -11.94 -14.45
N ILE A 82 1.53 -11.82 -13.19
CA ILE A 82 2.38 -12.01 -12.03
C ILE A 82 2.53 -13.50 -11.69
N PRO A 83 3.74 -13.98 -11.37
CA PRO A 83 3.94 -15.33 -10.88
C PRO A 83 3.01 -15.67 -9.72
N SER A 84 2.32 -16.81 -9.81
CA SER A 84 1.30 -17.26 -8.85
C SER A 84 1.80 -17.28 -7.41
N ALA A 85 3.08 -17.61 -7.18
CA ALA A 85 3.70 -17.59 -5.85
C ALA A 85 3.61 -16.20 -5.17
N ARG A 86 3.84 -15.10 -5.92
CA ARG A 86 3.74 -13.74 -5.36
C ARG A 86 2.31 -13.35 -5.02
N LEU A 87 1.35 -13.79 -5.84
CA LEU A 87 -0.07 -13.57 -5.58
C LEU A 87 -0.52 -14.37 -4.35
N PHE A 88 -0.10 -15.63 -4.26
CA PHE A 88 -0.39 -16.51 -3.15
C PHE A 88 0.09 -15.93 -1.82
N ASP A 89 1.33 -15.42 -1.77
CA ASP A 89 1.87 -14.77 -0.57
C ASP A 89 1.03 -13.58 -0.11
N GLU A 90 0.56 -12.72 -1.02
CA GLU A 90 -0.28 -11.58 -0.63
C GLU A 90 -1.69 -11.99 -0.22
N VAL A 91 -2.27 -13.01 -0.85
CA VAL A 91 -3.56 -13.60 -0.47
C VAL A 91 -3.46 -14.22 0.93
N LEU A 92 -2.41 -15.00 1.21
CA LEU A 92 -2.19 -15.56 2.54
C LEU A 92 -2.06 -14.45 3.60
N LYS A 93 -1.29 -13.40 3.32
CA LYS A 93 -1.16 -12.26 4.26
C LYS A 93 -2.46 -11.48 4.44
N LEU A 94 -3.39 -11.54 3.48
CA LEU A 94 -4.72 -10.95 3.60
C LEU A 94 -5.61 -11.80 4.49
N PHE A 95 -5.71 -13.10 4.22
CA PHE A 95 -6.65 -14.01 4.90
C PHE A 95 -6.16 -14.55 6.24
N LEU A 96 -4.88 -14.88 6.36
CA LEU A 96 -4.32 -15.51 7.57
C LEU A 96 -3.86 -14.49 8.62
N ALA A 97 -3.98 -13.19 8.34
CA ALA A 97 -3.64 -12.16 9.31
C ALA A 97 -4.77 -11.83 10.30
N GLY A 98 -5.97 -12.40 10.12
CA GLY A 98 -7.13 -12.16 10.99
C GLY A 98 -7.94 -10.90 10.65
N TYR A 99 -7.70 -10.29 9.48
CA TYR A 99 -8.35 -9.06 9.03
C TYR A 99 -9.10 -9.24 7.70
N ALA A 100 -9.41 -10.48 7.31
CA ALA A 100 -10.21 -10.72 6.13
C ALA A 100 -11.69 -10.44 6.43
N VAL A 101 -12.30 -9.63 5.55
CA VAL A 101 -13.73 -9.33 5.51
C VAL A 101 -14.38 -10.12 4.38
#